data_AF-A0A529KHN0-F1
#
_entry.id   AF-A0A529KHN0-F1
#
_cell.length_a   1.000
_cell.length_b   1.000
_cell.length_c   1.000
_cell.angle_alpha   90.00
_cell.angle_beta   90.00
_cell.angle_gamma   90.00
#
_symmetry.space_group_name_H-M   'P 1'
#
loop_
_entity.id
_entity.type
_entity.pdbx_description
1 polymer ?
#
loop_
_entity_poly.entity_id
_entity_poly.type
_entity_poly.pdbx_seq_one_letter_code
_entity_poly.pdbx_strand_id
1 'polypeptide(L)'
;PEEITRDIPNVSEEALKNLDEAGIVYIGAEVQPGDILVGKITPKGESPMTPEEKLLRAIFGEKASDVRDTSMRMPPGTFGTVVEVRVFNRHGVEKDERAMAIEREEIERLAKDRDDEQAILDRNVYSRLSDVLVGKDAIAGPKGFKKGSKLSKDTLDEYPRSQWWQFAVENEKLQSELEALRGQYDDSKKALEQRFMDKVEKVQRGDEMPPGVMKMVKVFVAVKRKMQPGDKMAGRHGNKGVVSRIVPVEDMPFLEDGTHADIVLNPLGVP
;
A
#
# COMPACT_ATOMS: atom_id res chain seq x y z
N PRO A 1 -5.72 28.03 -8.17
CA PRO A 1 -5.45 26.78 -8.92
C PRO A 1 -6.51 25.74 -8.54
N GLU A 2 -6.66 24.63 -9.26
CA GLU A 2 -7.49 23.55 -8.71
C GLU A 2 -6.81 22.96 -7.48
N GLU A 3 -7.57 22.80 -6.41
CA GLU A 3 -7.05 22.36 -5.12
C GLU A 3 -7.92 21.23 -4.56
N ILE A 4 -7.27 20.27 -3.91
CA ILE A 4 -7.93 19.17 -3.21
C ILE A 4 -8.06 19.60 -1.74
N THR A 5 -9.29 19.69 -1.24
CA THR A 5 -9.58 20.17 0.11
C THR A 5 -10.92 19.63 0.61
N ARG A 6 -11.07 19.57 1.93
CA ARG A 6 -12.33 19.27 2.62
C ARG A 6 -13.29 20.47 2.60
N ASP A 7 -12.78 21.69 2.43
CA ASP A 7 -13.58 22.92 2.42
C ASP A 7 -14.27 23.11 1.06
N ILE A 8 -15.44 22.46 0.92
CA ILE A 8 -16.22 22.44 -0.32
C ILE A 8 -17.47 23.32 -0.12
N PRO A 9 -17.73 24.31 -0.99
CA PRO A 9 -18.87 25.19 -0.83
C PRO A 9 -20.20 24.48 -1.09
N ASN A 10 -21.24 24.89 -0.36
CA ASN A 10 -22.62 24.39 -0.50
C ASN A 10 -22.79 22.88 -0.27
N VAL A 11 -21.88 22.25 0.48
CA VAL A 11 -21.95 20.84 0.87
C VAL A 11 -22.25 20.74 2.36
N SER A 12 -23.16 19.84 2.75
CA SER A 12 -23.48 19.60 4.17
C SER A 12 -22.33 18.88 4.89
N GLU A 13 -22.19 19.09 6.20
CA GLU A 13 -21.18 18.38 6.99
C GLU A 13 -21.35 16.85 6.95
N GLU A 14 -22.58 16.36 6.81
CA GLU A 14 -22.85 14.92 6.68
C GLU A 14 -22.20 14.31 5.43
N ALA A 15 -22.14 15.06 4.33
CA ALA A 15 -21.48 14.61 3.11
C ALA A 15 -19.95 14.67 3.22
N LEU A 16 -19.41 15.44 4.17
CA LEU A 16 -17.98 15.56 4.45
C LEU A 16 -17.49 14.57 5.52
N LYS A 17 -18.39 13.80 6.16
CA LYS A 17 -18.06 12.91 7.28
C LYS A 17 -16.99 11.86 6.95
N ASN A 18 -16.96 11.41 5.69
CA ASN A 18 -16.08 10.35 5.21
C ASN A 18 -14.74 10.89 4.68
N LEU A 19 -14.58 12.22 4.58
CA LEU A 19 -13.37 12.88 4.11
C LEU A 19 -12.46 13.22 5.30
N ASP A 20 -11.17 13.08 5.07
CA ASP A 20 -10.15 13.56 6.00
C ASP A 20 -9.89 15.07 5.87
N GLU A 21 -8.93 15.58 6.65
CA GLU A 21 -8.51 16.99 6.62
C GLU A 21 -7.97 17.43 5.25
N ALA A 22 -7.39 16.52 4.47
CA ALA A 22 -6.93 16.78 3.11
C ALA A 22 -8.06 16.72 2.06
N GLY A 23 -9.29 16.38 2.44
CA GLY A 23 -10.43 16.24 1.52
C GLY A 23 -10.47 14.91 0.76
N ILE A 24 -9.85 13.85 1.28
CA ILE A 24 -9.77 12.52 0.67
C ILE A 24 -10.46 11.50 1.56
N VAL A 25 -11.22 10.59 0.96
CA VAL A 25 -11.94 9.54 1.70
C VAL A 25 -11.03 8.64 2.53
N TYR A 26 -11.51 8.20 3.70
CA TYR A 26 -10.82 7.21 4.54
C TYR A 26 -10.85 5.81 3.94
N ILE A 27 -9.77 5.05 4.15
CA ILE A 27 -9.74 3.61 3.85
C ILE A 27 -10.65 2.90 4.84
N GLY A 28 -11.52 2.02 4.34
CA GLY A 28 -12.54 1.33 5.14
C GLY A 28 -13.89 2.04 5.20
N ALA A 29 -14.02 3.25 4.65
CA ALA A 29 -15.30 3.96 4.60
C ALA A 29 -16.29 3.23 3.66
N GLU A 30 -17.53 3.06 4.11
CA GLU A 30 -18.64 2.63 3.26
C GLU A 30 -19.22 3.86 2.54
N VAL A 31 -19.25 3.77 1.20
CA VAL A 31 -19.68 4.87 0.33
C VAL A 31 -20.91 4.47 -0.48
N GLN A 32 -21.85 5.40 -0.54
CA GLN A 32 -23.09 5.30 -1.29
C GLN A 32 -23.03 6.12 -2.59
N PRO A 33 -23.96 5.89 -3.54
CA PRO A 33 -24.04 6.69 -4.76
C PRO A 33 -24.17 8.18 -4.43
N GLY A 34 -23.31 9.02 -5.02
CA GLY A 34 -23.31 10.47 -4.80
C GLY A 34 -22.40 10.98 -3.67
N ASP A 35 -21.88 10.09 -2.82
CA ASP A 35 -20.91 10.45 -1.78
C ASP A 35 -19.62 11.01 -2.39
N ILE A 36 -19.01 11.97 -1.70
CA ILE A 36 -17.75 12.59 -2.14
C ILE A 36 -16.59 11.66 -1.77
N LEU A 37 -15.80 11.28 -2.78
CA LEU A 37 -14.60 10.47 -2.60
C LEU A 37 -13.35 11.35 -2.47
N VAL A 38 -13.30 12.43 -3.26
CA VAL A 38 -12.20 13.39 -3.24
C VAL A 38 -12.78 14.79 -3.44
N GLY A 39 -12.65 15.63 -2.43
CA GLY A 39 -13.00 17.04 -2.46
C GLY A 39 -12.08 17.80 -3.41
N LYS A 40 -12.65 18.46 -4.41
CA LYS A 40 -11.91 19.26 -5.37
C LYS A 40 -12.64 20.56 -5.63
N ILE A 41 -11.90 21.66 -5.52
CA ILE A 41 -12.41 23.00 -5.80
C ILE A 41 -11.68 23.58 -7.00
N THR A 42 -12.44 24.22 -7.89
CA THR A 42 -11.92 24.97 -9.03
C THR A 42 -12.30 26.44 -8.86
N PRO A 43 -11.35 27.39 -8.93
CA PRO A 43 -11.68 28.81 -8.89
C PRO A 43 -12.60 29.16 -10.06
N LYS A 44 -13.69 29.86 -9.75
CA LYS A 44 -14.59 30.44 -10.75
C LYS A 44 -13.87 31.63 -11.39
N GLY A 45 -13.92 31.72 -12.71
CA GLY A 45 -13.59 32.99 -13.38
C GLY A 45 -14.58 34.07 -12.96
N GLU A 46 -14.17 35.35 -13.00
CA GLU A 46 -15.03 36.50 -12.74
C GLU A 46 -16.21 36.52 -13.73
N SER A 47 -17.28 35.82 -13.36
CA SER A 47 -18.53 35.86 -14.08
C SER A 47 -19.32 37.02 -13.50
N PRO A 48 -19.90 37.91 -14.33
CA PRO A 48 -20.71 38.99 -13.81
C PRO A 48 -21.89 38.40 -13.03
N MET A 49 -21.90 38.64 -11.71
CA MET A 49 -22.98 38.17 -10.84
C MET A 49 -24.29 38.83 -11.22
N THR A 50 -25.35 38.04 -11.19
CA THR A 50 -26.72 38.52 -11.44
C THR A 50 -27.12 39.54 -10.36
N PRO A 51 -28.03 40.50 -10.66
CA PRO A 51 -28.53 41.43 -9.65
C PRO A 51 -29.08 40.74 -8.40
N GLU A 52 -29.69 39.56 -8.56
CA GLU A 52 -30.21 38.71 -7.50
C GLU A 52 -29.10 38.17 -6.59
N GLU A 53 -28.01 37.65 -7.16
CA GLU A 53 -26.84 37.19 -6.39
C GLU A 53 -26.13 38.35 -5.68
N LYS A 54 -26.07 39.53 -6.31
CA LYS A 54 -25.54 40.75 -5.69
C LYS A 54 -26.37 41.17 -4.49
N LEU A 55 -27.70 41.11 -4.60
CA LEU A 55 -28.60 41.42 -3.50
C LEU A 55 -28.46 40.41 -2.35
N LEU A 56 -28.44 39.11 -2.66
CA LEU A 56 -28.23 38.06 -1.66
C LEU A 56 -26.89 38.21 -0.93
N ARG A 57 -25.81 38.52 -1.66
CA ARG A 57 -24.49 38.80 -1.08
C ARG A 57 -24.50 40.03 -0.17
N ALA A 58 -25.24 41.07 -0.53
CA ALA A 58 -25.38 42.28 0.28
C ALA A 58 -26.20 42.04 1.56
N ILE A 59 -27.20 41.14 1.51
CA ILE A 59 -28.09 40.83 2.65
C ILE A 59 -27.43 39.84 3.61
N PHE A 60 -26.91 38.72 3.10
CA PHE A 60 -26.40 37.64 3.94
C PHE A 60 -24.92 37.77 4.29
N GLY A 61 -24.19 38.66 3.60
CA GLY A 61 -22.74 38.81 3.78
C GLY A 61 -21.95 37.53 3.48
N GLU A 62 -22.61 36.47 3.01
CA GLU A 62 -21.97 35.23 2.61
C GLU A 62 -20.97 35.58 1.52
N LYS A 63 -19.70 35.31 1.81
CA LYS A 63 -18.66 35.27 0.79
C LYS A 63 -19.12 34.21 -0.20
N ALA A 64 -19.75 34.62 -1.29
CA ALA A 64 -19.95 33.75 -2.43
C ALA A 64 -18.59 33.13 -2.70
N SER A 65 -18.47 31.82 -2.49
CA SER A 65 -17.20 31.15 -2.64
C SER A 65 -16.78 31.39 -4.09
N ASP A 66 -15.65 32.06 -4.27
CA ASP A 66 -15.03 32.28 -5.59
C ASP A 66 -14.56 30.95 -6.20
N VAL A 67 -14.90 29.82 -5.58
CA VAL A 67 -14.61 28.46 -5.99
C VAL A 67 -15.90 27.69 -6.25
N ARG A 68 -15.82 26.75 -7.18
CA ARG A 68 -16.87 25.81 -7.58
C ARG A 68 -16.46 24.41 -7.14
N ASP A 69 -17.42 23.65 -6.62
CA ASP A 69 -17.27 22.22 -6.39
C ASP A 69 -17.10 21.45 -7.72
N THR A 70 -15.94 20.82 -7.89
CA THR A 70 -15.61 19.90 -8.99
C THR A 70 -15.12 18.55 -8.45
N SER A 71 -15.60 18.19 -7.25
CA SER A 71 -15.21 16.99 -6.51
C SER A 71 -15.53 15.69 -7.22
N MET A 72 -14.71 14.67 -6.98
CA MET A 72 -14.97 13.32 -7.45
C MET A 72 -16.00 12.65 -6.54
N ARG A 73 -17.10 12.19 -7.12
CA ARG A 73 -18.21 11.54 -6.42
C ARG A 73 -18.38 10.10 -6.84
N MET A 74 -18.97 9.29 -5.97
CA MET A 74 -19.30 7.91 -6.28
C MET A 74 -20.30 7.85 -7.45
N PRO A 75 -20.03 7.06 -8.51
CA PRO A 75 -20.95 6.93 -9.64
C PRO A 75 -22.34 6.44 -9.21
N PRO A 76 -23.41 6.84 -9.93
CA PRO A 76 -24.75 6.36 -9.64
C PRO A 76 -24.84 4.84 -9.76
N GLY A 77 -25.63 4.21 -8.88
CA GLY A 77 -25.86 2.76 -8.90
C GLY A 77 -24.69 1.90 -8.41
N THR A 78 -23.62 2.50 -7.91
CA THR A 78 -22.48 1.77 -7.32
C THR A 78 -22.30 2.18 -5.86
N PHE A 79 -22.14 1.20 -5.00
CA PHE A 79 -21.89 1.35 -3.57
C PHE A 79 -20.82 0.35 -3.15
N GLY A 80 -20.09 0.63 -2.07
CA GLY A 80 -19.04 -0.29 -1.64
C GLY A 80 -18.19 0.27 -0.53
N THR A 81 -17.10 -0.43 -0.26
CA THR A 81 -16.13 -0.04 0.77
C THR A 81 -14.84 0.42 0.09
N VAL A 82 -14.29 1.54 0.52
CA VAL A 82 -12.98 2.00 0.06
C VAL A 82 -11.91 1.05 0.59
N VAL A 83 -11.15 0.44 -0.30
CA VAL A 83 -10.11 -0.55 0.04
C VAL A 83 -8.73 0.10 0.08
N GLU A 84 -8.47 1.01 -0.85
CA GLU A 84 -7.16 1.60 -1.02
C GLU A 84 -7.28 3.00 -1.62
N VAL A 85 -6.40 3.90 -1.21
CA VAL A 85 -6.28 5.24 -1.77
C VAL A 85 -4.83 5.48 -2.11
N ARG A 86 -4.55 5.88 -3.35
CA ARG A 86 -3.21 6.26 -3.81
C ARG A 86 -3.17 7.72 -4.20
N VAL A 87 -2.21 8.44 -3.63
CA VAL A 87 -1.99 9.86 -3.90
C VAL A 87 -0.68 9.99 -4.68
N PHE A 88 -0.75 10.62 -5.84
CA PHE A 88 0.39 10.90 -6.72
C PHE A 88 0.60 12.41 -6.74
N ASN A 89 1.83 12.86 -6.47
CA ASN A 89 2.20 14.26 -6.44
C ASN A 89 3.29 14.53 -7.49
N ARG A 90 3.12 15.61 -8.27
CA ARG A 90 4.10 16.00 -9.28
C ARG A 90 5.35 16.49 -8.57
N HIS A 91 6.51 16.19 -9.17
CA HIS A 91 7.79 16.74 -8.70
C HIS A 91 7.74 18.27 -8.58
N GLY A 92 8.09 18.80 -7.40
CA GLY A 92 8.14 20.24 -7.12
C GLY A 92 6.84 20.86 -6.61
N VAL A 93 5.78 20.07 -6.41
CA VAL A 93 4.56 20.50 -5.69
C VAL A 93 4.74 20.20 -4.21
N GLU A 94 4.31 21.11 -3.33
CA GLU A 94 4.29 20.87 -1.90
C GLU A 94 3.37 19.69 -1.58
N LYS A 95 3.90 18.75 -0.79
CA LYS A 95 3.19 17.54 -0.38
C LYS A 95 2.24 17.89 0.77
N ASP A 96 1.01 17.43 0.67
CA ASP A 96 0.03 17.49 1.75
C ASP A 96 0.42 16.59 2.92
N GLU A 97 -0.13 16.87 4.11
CA GLU A 97 0.14 16.10 5.32
C GLU A 97 -0.14 14.61 5.14
N ARG A 98 -1.22 14.25 4.43
CA ARG A 98 -1.53 12.86 4.11
C ARG A 98 -0.49 12.22 3.18
N ALA A 99 -0.04 12.92 2.15
CA ALA A 99 1.01 12.39 1.28
C ALA A 99 2.35 12.22 2.03
N MET A 100 2.71 13.17 2.90
CA MET A 100 3.90 13.05 3.76
C MET A 100 3.79 11.88 4.74
N ALA A 101 2.60 11.63 5.30
CA ALA A 101 2.36 10.49 6.18
C ALA A 101 2.51 9.16 5.44
N ILE A 102 1.89 9.03 4.25
CA ILE A 102 2.00 7.82 3.40
C ILE A 102 3.46 7.56 3.01
N GLU A 103 4.19 8.60 2.63
CA GLU A 103 5.60 8.50 2.26
C GLU A 103 6.47 8.03 3.42
N ARG A 104 6.25 8.58 4.63
CA ARG A 104 6.96 8.15 5.84
C ARG A 104 6.67 6.70 6.18
N GLU A 105 5.41 6.29 6.12
CA GLU A 105 5.00 4.90 6.38
C GLU A 105 5.64 3.93 5.37
N GLU A 106 5.69 4.30 4.09
CA GLU A 106 6.32 3.47 3.06
C GLU A 106 7.84 3.38 3.25
N ILE A 107 8.50 4.49 3.61
CA ILE A 107 9.94 4.49 3.93
C ILE A 107 10.22 3.62 5.17
N GLU A 108 9.37 3.68 6.20
CA GLU A 108 9.50 2.85 7.40
C GLU A 108 9.33 1.35 7.07
N ARG A 109 8.36 1.02 6.23
CA ARG A 109 8.18 -0.36 5.72
C ARG A 109 9.42 -0.84 4.97
N LEU A 110 9.96 -0.03 4.08
CA LEU A 110 11.18 -0.35 3.33
C LEU A 110 12.41 -0.49 4.26
N ALA A 111 12.48 0.31 5.33
CA ALA A 111 13.55 0.23 6.31
C ALA A 111 13.47 -1.08 7.12
N LYS A 112 12.26 -1.47 7.51
CA LYS A 112 12.02 -2.76 8.18
C LYS A 112 12.41 -3.94 7.29
N ASP A 113 12.00 -3.94 6.02
CA ASP A 113 12.38 -4.99 5.07
C ASP A 113 13.90 -5.08 4.90
N ARG A 114 14.59 -3.93 4.78
CA ARG A 114 16.06 -3.88 4.75
C ARG A 114 16.67 -4.48 6.02
N ASP A 115 16.16 -4.12 7.19
CA ASP A 115 16.70 -4.59 8.47
C ASP A 115 16.49 -6.10 8.65
N ASP A 116 15.33 -6.63 8.22
CA ASP A 116 15.05 -8.05 8.21
C ASP A 116 15.97 -8.80 7.24
N GLU A 117 16.15 -8.29 6.01
CA GLU A 117 17.10 -8.85 5.03
C GLU A 117 18.54 -8.82 5.56
N GLN A 118 18.97 -7.71 6.17
CA GLN A 118 20.30 -7.57 6.75
C GLN A 118 20.48 -8.54 7.92
N ALA A 119 19.49 -8.71 8.79
CA ALA A 119 19.55 -9.63 9.92
C ALA A 119 19.66 -11.10 9.47
N ILE A 120 18.99 -11.46 8.37
CA ILE A 120 19.08 -12.80 7.76
C ILE A 120 20.49 -13.01 7.17
N LEU A 121 21.00 -12.02 6.44
CA LEU A 121 22.35 -12.06 5.87
C LEU A 121 23.41 -12.20 6.97
N ASP A 122 23.37 -11.32 7.98
CA ASP A 122 24.27 -11.34 9.13
C ASP A 122 24.23 -12.71 9.83
N ARG A 123 23.03 -13.24 10.10
CA ARG A 123 22.89 -14.55 10.75
C ARG A 123 23.54 -15.67 9.94
N ASN A 124 23.33 -15.68 8.62
CA ASN A 124 23.89 -16.72 7.73
C ASN A 124 25.42 -16.63 7.69
N VAL A 125 25.95 -15.42 7.49
CA VAL A 125 27.40 -15.19 7.36
C VAL A 125 28.12 -15.44 8.66
N TYR A 126 27.61 -14.96 9.80
CA TYR A 126 28.23 -15.21 11.09
C TYR A 126 28.14 -16.67 11.52
N SER A 127 27.08 -17.40 11.14
CA SER A 127 27.01 -18.86 11.36
C SER A 127 28.13 -19.56 10.59
N ARG A 128 28.29 -19.26 9.29
CA ARG A 128 29.38 -19.84 8.47
C ARG A 128 30.76 -19.46 9.00
N LEU A 129 30.94 -18.19 9.41
CA LEU A 129 32.19 -17.70 9.97
C LEU A 129 32.55 -18.45 11.26
N SER A 130 31.58 -18.69 12.14
CA SER A 130 31.76 -19.49 13.35
C SER A 130 32.21 -20.91 12.99
N ASP A 131 31.53 -21.58 12.07
CA ASP A 131 31.85 -22.96 11.67
C ASP A 131 33.28 -23.09 11.09
N VAL A 132 33.74 -22.08 10.35
CA VAL A 132 35.10 -22.05 9.78
C VAL A 132 36.17 -21.76 10.85
N LEU A 133 35.86 -20.89 11.81
CA LEU A 133 36.80 -20.46 12.86
C LEU A 133 36.94 -21.47 14.00
N VAL A 134 35.87 -22.19 14.37
CA VAL A 134 35.88 -23.15 15.48
C VAL A 134 36.89 -24.29 15.22
N GLY A 135 37.74 -24.54 16.21
CA GLY A 135 38.75 -25.60 16.17
C GLY A 135 40.04 -25.26 15.40
N LYS A 136 40.22 -24.00 15.00
CA LYS A 136 41.45 -23.50 14.36
C LYS A 136 42.30 -22.68 15.32
N ASP A 137 43.61 -22.65 15.05
CA ASP A 137 44.58 -21.84 15.80
C ASP A 137 44.66 -20.44 15.19
N ALA A 138 44.39 -19.41 16.01
CA ALA A 138 44.37 -18.02 15.57
C ALA A 138 45.68 -17.29 15.91
N ILE A 139 46.28 -16.64 14.91
CA ILE A 139 47.54 -15.88 15.03
C ILE A 139 47.26 -14.46 15.54
N ALA A 140 46.15 -13.86 15.12
CA ALA A 140 45.73 -12.52 15.49
C ALA A 140 44.23 -12.51 15.80
N GLY A 141 43.81 -11.55 16.63
CA GLY A 141 42.42 -11.38 17.04
C GLY A 141 42.19 -10.02 17.70
N PRO A 142 40.96 -9.78 18.19
CA PRO A 142 40.57 -8.51 18.82
C PRO A 142 41.37 -8.18 20.08
N LYS A 143 41.30 -6.92 20.53
CA LYS A 143 41.98 -6.47 21.76
C LYS A 143 41.60 -7.36 22.94
N GLY A 144 42.61 -8.02 23.53
CA GLY A 144 42.44 -8.94 24.66
C GLY A 144 42.59 -10.43 24.31
N PHE A 145 42.71 -10.78 23.03
CA PHE A 145 42.88 -12.18 22.61
C PHE A 145 44.33 -12.67 22.77
N LYS A 146 44.51 -13.88 23.33
CA LYS A 146 45.82 -14.53 23.45
C LYS A 146 46.20 -15.22 22.13
N LYS A 147 47.23 -14.70 21.47
CA LYS A 147 47.77 -15.23 20.21
C LYS A 147 48.17 -16.71 20.35
N GLY A 148 47.82 -17.53 19.36
CA GLY A 148 48.16 -18.95 19.32
C GLY A 148 47.27 -19.85 20.17
N SER A 149 46.08 -19.38 20.59
CA SER A 149 45.08 -20.22 21.26
C SER A 149 44.04 -20.76 20.28
N LYS A 150 43.49 -21.93 20.59
CA LYS A 150 42.41 -22.56 19.82
C LYS A 150 41.12 -21.79 20.00
N LEU A 151 40.45 -21.47 18.89
CA LEU A 151 39.14 -20.85 18.89
C LEU A 151 38.08 -21.90 19.26
N SER A 152 37.42 -21.74 20.40
CA SER A 152 36.20 -22.46 20.77
C SER A 152 34.97 -21.57 20.59
N LYS A 153 33.78 -22.18 20.57
CA LYS A 153 32.52 -21.43 20.46
C LYS A 153 32.35 -20.43 21.62
N ASP A 154 32.71 -20.85 22.83
CA ASP A 154 32.67 -20.00 24.03
C ASP A 154 33.60 -18.78 23.90
N THR A 155 34.81 -18.97 23.37
CA THR A 155 35.75 -17.85 23.16
C THR A 155 35.29 -16.87 22.09
N LEU A 156 34.50 -17.31 21.10
CA LEU A 156 33.94 -16.42 20.08
C LEU A 156 32.77 -15.58 20.63
N ASP A 157 31.94 -16.19 21.49
CA ASP A 157 30.78 -15.54 22.10
C ASP A 157 31.16 -14.44 23.11
N GLU A 158 32.40 -14.46 23.64
CA GLU A 158 32.95 -13.38 24.47
C GLU A 158 33.15 -12.06 23.70
N TYR A 159 33.30 -12.13 22.37
CA TYR A 159 33.53 -10.96 21.52
C TYR A 159 32.28 -10.61 20.71
N PRO A 160 31.98 -9.31 20.50
CA PRO A 160 30.93 -8.89 19.57
C PRO A 160 31.17 -9.46 18.17
N ARG A 161 30.10 -9.88 17.49
CA ARG A 161 30.17 -10.44 16.11
C ARG A 161 30.90 -9.54 15.12
N SER A 162 30.84 -8.22 15.30
CA SER A 162 31.59 -7.25 14.47
C SER A 162 33.11 -7.44 14.52
N GLN A 163 33.63 -7.99 15.63
CA GLN A 163 35.05 -8.22 15.84
C GLN A 163 35.52 -9.59 15.33
N TRP A 164 34.59 -10.49 14.95
CA TRP A 164 34.97 -11.83 14.48
C TRP A 164 35.79 -11.80 13.19
N TRP A 165 35.61 -10.76 12.37
CA TRP A 165 36.42 -10.53 11.17
C TRP A 165 37.88 -10.14 11.44
N GLN A 166 38.26 -9.88 12.70
CA GLN A 166 39.64 -9.55 13.08
C GLN A 166 40.46 -10.80 13.42
N PHE A 167 39.83 -11.97 13.53
CA PHE A 167 40.54 -13.22 13.72
C PHE A 167 41.27 -13.63 12.43
N ALA A 168 42.56 -13.91 12.53
CA ALA A 168 43.39 -14.39 11.43
C ALA A 168 43.88 -15.81 11.72
N VAL A 169 43.79 -16.69 10.74
CA VAL A 169 44.14 -18.12 10.85
C VAL A 169 45.49 -18.39 10.20
N GLU A 170 46.25 -19.36 10.71
CA GLU A 170 47.57 -19.72 10.20
C GLU A 170 47.57 -20.33 8.78
N ASN A 171 46.49 -21.02 8.42
CA ASN A 171 46.39 -21.69 7.12
C ASN A 171 46.02 -20.71 6.00
N GLU A 172 46.94 -20.54 5.05
CA GLU A 172 46.81 -19.64 3.89
C GLU A 172 45.55 -19.90 3.03
N LYS A 173 45.15 -21.18 2.86
CA LYS A 173 43.92 -21.51 2.10
C LYS A 173 42.65 -21.07 2.83
N LEU A 174 42.59 -21.32 4.14
CA LEU A 174 41.45 -20.91 4.97
C LEU A 174 41.37 -19.39 5.11
N GLN A 175 42.52 -18.72 5.20
CA GLN A 175 42.60 -17.27 5.24
C GLN A 175 42.05 -16.65 3.94
N SER A 176 42.38 -17.23 2.78
CA SER A 176 41.81 -16.81 1.48
C SER A 176 40.29 -17.02 1.41
N GLU A 177 39.77 -18.14 1.94
CA GLU A 177 38.33 -18.39 2.04
C GLU A 177 37.62 -17.38 2.96
N LEU A 178 38.23 -17.01 4.09
CA LEU A 178 37.71 -16.00 5.02
C LEU A 178 37.67 -14.60 4.37
N GLU A 179 38.70 -14.23 3.63
CA GLU A 179 38.75 -12.97 2.88
C GLU A 179 37.71 -12.93 1.76
N ALA A 180 37.52 -14.04 1.03
CA ALA A 180 36.48 -14.17 0.03
C ALA A 180 35.08 -14.06 0.65
N LEU A 181 34.84 -14.71 1.80
CA LEU A 181 33.57 -14.63 2.52
C LEU A 181 33.29 -13.19 3.00
N ARG A 182 34.31 -12.50 3.52
CA ARG A 182 34.20 -11.09 3.92
C ARG A 182 33.88 -10.19 2.72
N GLY A 183 34.58 -10.38 1.59
CA GLY A 183 34.30 -9.64 0.36
C GLY A 183 32.86 -9.83 -0.12
N GLN A 184 32.38 -11.07 -0.17
CA GLN A 184 30.99 -11.38 -0.54
C GLN A 184 29.97 -10.74 0.41
N TYR A 185 30.25 -10.72 1.72
CA TYR A 185 29.41 -10.08 2.72
C TYR A 185 29.35 -8.57 2.53
N ASP A 186 30.50 -7.91 2.37
CA ASP A 186 30.59 -6.47 2.16
C ASP A 186 29.88 -6.06 0.85
N ASP A 187 30.06 -6.81 -0.23
CA ASP A 187 29.38 -6.58 -1.51
C ASP A 187 27.85 -6.75 -1.38
N SER A 188 27.41 -7.81 -0.70
CA SER A 188 25.98 -8.08 -0.49
C SER A 188 25.32 -6.98 0.35
N LYS A 189 26.00 -6.54 1.41
CA LYS A 189 25.54 -5.44 2.27
C LYS A 189 25.46 -4.13 1.50
N LYS A 190 26.46 -3.82 0.69
CA LYS A 190 26.49 -2.61 -0.15
C LYS A 190 25.38 -2.63 -1.20
N ALA A 191 25.14 -3.79 -1.82
CA ALA A 191 24.04 -3.97 -2.76
C ALA A 191 22.66 -3.82 -2.09
N LEU A 192 22.49 -4.31 -0.86
CA LEU A 192 21.26 -4.13 -0.08
C LEU A 192 21.03 -2.65 0.24
N GLU A 193 22.05 -1.95 0.72
CA GLU A 193 21.99 -0.52 1.02
C GLU A 193 21.68 0.32 -0.22
N GLN A 194 22.34 0.03 -1.35
CA GLN A 194 22.07 0.71 -2.61
C GLN A 194 20.63 0.49 -3.09
N ARG A 195 20.12 -0.73 -3.02
CA ARG A 195 18.71 -1.02 -3.36
C ARG A 195 17.74 -0.26 -2.46
N PHE A 196 18.04 -0.16 -1.16
CA PHE A 196 17.23 0.61 -0.23
C PHE A 196 17.24 2.11 -0.60
N MET A 197 18.42 2.69 -0.83
CA MET A 197 18.54 4.09 -1.25
C MET A 197 17.81 4.37 -2.56
N ASP A 198 17.96 3.50 -3.56
CA ASP A 198 17.26 3.62 -4.85
C ASP A 198 15.73 3.58 -4.67
N LYS A 199 15.21 2.74 -3.75
CA LYS A 199 13.78 2.68 -3.45
C LYS A 199 13.29 3.93 -2.71
N VAL A 200 14.04 4.41 -1.71
CA VAL A 200 13.73 5.63 -0.97
C VAL A 200 13.74 6.84 -1.91
N GLU A 201 14.73 6.96 -2.80
CA GLU A 201 14.79 8.03 -3.79
C GLU A 201 13.57 7.99 -4.72
N LYS A 202 13.17 6.81 -5.21
CA LYS A 202 11.97 6.66 -6.06
C LYS A 202 10.70 7.10 -5.35
N VAL A 203 10.57 6.81 -4.06
CA VAL A 203 9.43 7.24 -3.24
C VAL A 203 9.45 8.77 -3.04
N GLN A 204 10.62 9.37 -2.83
CA GLN A 204 10.77 10.82 -2.59
C GLN A 204 10.63 11.68 -3.84
N ARG A 205 11.17 11.21 -4.97
CA ARG A 205 11.26 11.92 -6.26
C ARG A 205 9.88 12.31 -6.83
N GLY A 206 8.81 11.64 -6.39
CA GLY A 206 7.45 11.88 -6.85
C GLY A 206 7.21 11.34 -8.26
N ASP A 207 6.00 11.58 -8.77
CA ASP A 207 5.51 10.90 -9.97
C ASP A 207 5.57 11.79 -11.21
N GLU A 208 5.89 11.17 -12.35
CA GLU A 208 5.76 11.82 -13.65
C GLU A 208 4.28 11.88 -14.06
N MET A 209 3.76 13.09 -14.25
CA MET A 209 2.34 13.31 -14.53
C MET A 209 2.11 14.09 -15.83
N PRO A 210 0.98 13.83 -16.54
CA PRO A 210 0.62 14.56 -17.76
C PRO A 210 0.62 16.08 -17.56
N PRO A 211 1.06 16.87 -18.55
CA PRO A 211 1.21 18.32 -18.41
C PRO A 211 -0.08 18.97 -17.86
N GLY A 212 0.08 19.87 -16.89
CA GLY A 212 -1.04 20.52 -16.20
C GLY A 212 -1.62 19.77 -14.99
N VAL A 213 -1.35 18.47 -14.81
CA VAL A 213 -1.82 17.72 -13.62
C VAL A 213 -0.82 17.87 -12.46
N MET A 214 -1.24 18.56 -11.40
CA MET A 214 -0.41 18.79 -10.21
C MET A 214 -0.45 17.63 -9.21
N LYS A 215 -1.65 17.08 -8.98
CA LYS A 215 -1.94 16.01 -8.04
C LYS A 215 -2.98 15.07 -8.63
N MET A 216 -2.81 13.77 -8.42
CA MET A 216 -3.79 12.76 -8.83
C MET A 216 -4.10 11.85 -7.64
N VAL A 217 -5.38 11.63 -7.36
CA VAL A 217 -5.84 10.73 -6.32
C VAL A 217 -6.63 9.60 -6.96
N LYS A 218 -6.23 8.36 -6.70
CA LYS A 218 -6.95 7.15 -7.13
C LYS A 218 -7.57 6.49 -5.91
N VAL A 219 -8.88 6.31 -5.96
CA VAL A 219 -9.65 5.64 -4.90
C VAL A 219 -10.13 4.30 -5.45
N PHE A 220 -9.79 3.21 -4.76
CA PHE A 220 -10.22 1.86 -5.08
C PHE A 220 -11.39 1.48 -4.19
N VAL A 221 -12.54 1.19 -4.79
CA VAL A 221 -13.78 0.82 -4.09
C VAL A 221 -14.09 -0.65 -4.39
N ALA A 222 -14.17 -1.49 -3.36
CA ALA A 222 -14.66 -2.85 -3.48
C ALA A 222 -16.19 -2.86 -3.40
N VAL A 223 -16.81 -3.42 -4.43
CA VAL A 223 -18.26 -3.58 -4.53
C VAL A 223 -18.60 -5.05 -4.33
N LYS A 224 -19.43 -5.36 -3.34
CA LYS A 224 -20.00 -6.70 -3.18
C LYS A 224 -21.35 -6.76 -3.89
N ARG A 225 -21.39 -7.42 -5.05
CA ARG A 225 -22.63 -7.67 -5.78
C ARG A 225 -23.22 -9.02 -5.39
N LYS A 226 -24.47 -9.01 -4.94
CA LYS A 226 -25.24 -10.25 -4.74
C LYS A 226 -25.85 -10.68 -6.06
N MET A 227 -26.11 -11.99 -6.21
CA MET A 227 -26.83 -12.51 -7.36
C MET A 227 -28.25 -11.89 -7.39
N GLN A 228 -28.66 -11.43 -8.56
CA GLN A 228 -29.95 -10.79 -8.78
C GLN A 228 -30.64 -11.35 -10.04
N PRO A 229 -31.98 -11.26 -10.13
CA PRO A 229 -32.68 -11.54 -11.37
C PRO A 229 -32.12 -10.68 -12.52
N GLY A 230 -31.85 -11.31 -13.66
CA GLY A 230 -31.14 -10.69 -14.78
C GLY A 230 -29.64 -11.04 -14.84
N ASP A 231 -29.06 -11.55 -13.76
CA ASP A 231 -27.69 -12.06 -13.79
C ASP A 231 -27.58 -13.31 -14.66
N LYS A 232 -26.45 -13.44 -15.35
CA LYS A 232 -26.21 -14.53 -16.28
C LYS A 232 -25.40 -15.64 -15.61
N MET A 233 -25.90 -16.86 -15.71
CA MET A 233 -25.22 -18.08 -15.24
C MET A 233 -24.95 -19.02 -16.42
N ALA A 234 -23.89 -19.82 -16.32
CA ALA A 234 -23.54 -20.81 -17.33
C ALA A 234 -22.90 -22.03 -16.68
N GLY A 235 -23.21 -23.21 -17.22
CA GLY A 235 -22.53 -24.46 -16.89
C GLY A 235 -21.35 -24.74 -17.82
N ARG A 236 -20.54 -25.75 -17.46
CA ARG A 236 -19.35 -26.16 -18.24
C ARG A 236 -19.68 -26.86 -19.57
N HIS A 237 -20.93 -27.29 -19.75
CA HIS A 237 -21.40 -28.01 -20.95
C HIS A 237 -22.07 -27.09 -21.98
N GLY A 238 -21.91 -25.77 -21.85
CA GLY A 238 -22.45 -24.80 -22.80
C GLY A 238 -23.90 -24.39 -22.55
N ASN A 239 -24.57 -24.95 -21.54
CA ASN A 239 -25.86 -24.47 -21.05
C ASN A 239 -25.70 -23.07 -20.44
N LYS A 240 -26.50 -22.11 -20.91
CA LYS A 240 -26.51 -20.72 -20.44
C LYS A 240 -27.92 -20.36 -20.02
N GLY A 241 -28.04 -19.64 -18.91
CA GLY A 241 -29.32 -19.17 -18.39
C GLY A 241 -29.19 -17.77 -17.80
N VAL A 242 -30.32 -17.09 -17.70
CA VAL A 242 -30.43 -15.85 -16.93
C VAL A 242 -31.26 -16.18 -15.70
N VAL A 243 -30.85 -15.71 -14.53
CA VAL A 243 -31.61 -15.86 -13.28
C VAL A 243 -32.95 -15.15 -13.47
N SER A 244 -34.05 -15.89 -13.48
CA SER A 244 -35.39 -15.34 -13.71
C SER A 244 -36.03 -14.86 -12.41
N ARG A 245 -35.93 -15.66 -11.35
CA ARG A 245 -36.50 -15.37 -10.03
C ARG A 245 -35.66 -16.04 -8.94
N ILE A 246 -35.51 -15.34 -7.82
CA ILE A 246 -34.98 -15.90 -6.57
C ILE A 246 -36.19 -16.12 -5.66
N VAL A 247 -36.42 -17.35 -5.23
CA VAL A 247 -37.57 -17.73 -4.40
C VAL A 247 -37.13 -18.04 -2.97
N PRO A 248 -38.03 -17.90 -1.97
CA PRO A 248 -37.80 -18.42 -0.62
C PRO A 248 -37.52 -19.92 -0.64
N VAL A 249 -36.82 -20.42 0.39
CA VAL A 249 -36.40 -21.82 0.45
C VAL A 249 -37.60 -22.76 0.53
N GLU A 250 -38.68 -22.37 1.20
CA GLU A 250 -39.91 -23.13 1.38
C GLU A 250 -40.70 -23.37 0.08
N ASP A 251 -40.48 -22.56 -0.95
CA ASP A 251 -41.10 -22.72 -2.27
C ASP A 251 -40.29 -23.66 -3.18
N MET A 252 -39.07 -24.05 -2.77
CA MET A 252 -38.20 -24.93 -3.55
C MET A 252 -38.62 -26.39 -3.38
N PRO A 253 -38.57 -27.19 -4.46
CA PRO A 253 -38.72 -28.64 -4.35
C PRO A 253 -37.69 -29.22 -3.38
N PHE A 254 -38.11 -30.19 -2.57
CA PHE A 254 -37.27 -30.85 -1.57
C PHE A 254 -37.28 -32.37 -1.73
N LEU A 255 -36.21 -33.00 -1.25
CA LEU A 255 -36.05 -34.46 -1.20
C LEU A 255 -36.77 -35.04 0.02
N GLU A 256 -36.96 -36.35 0.06
CA GLU A 256 -37.64 -37.04 1.18
C GLU A 256 -36.95 -36.82 2.55
N ASP A 257 -35.66 -36.47 2.54
CA ASP A 257 -34.88 -36.14 3.74
C ASP A 257 -35.04 -34.67 4.20
N GLY A 258 -35.79 -33.85 3.46
CA GLY A 258 -36.02 -32.43 3.73
C GLY A 258 -35.01 -31.48 3.08
N THR A 259 -34.05 -31.97 2.30
CA THR A 259 -33.07 -31.12 1.61
C THR A 259 -33.71 -30.44 0.40
N HIS A 260 -33.64 -29.11 0.34
CA HIS A 260 -34.20 -28.32 -0.77
C HIS A 260 -33.21 -28.23 -1.93
N ALA A 261 -33.72 -28.16 -3.16
CA ALA A 261 -32.90 -27.87 -4.33
C ALA A 261 -32.41 -26.41 -4.30
N ASP A 262 -31.19 -26.15 -4.78
CA ASP A 262 -30.65 -24.77 -4.88
C ASP A 262 -31.02 -24.07 -6.20
N ILE A 263 -31.08 -24.83 -7.32
CA ILE A 263 -31.34 -24.30 -8.66
C ILE A 263 -32.24 -25.27 -9.41
N VAL A 264 -33.30 -24.75 -10.04
CA VAL A 264 -34.18 -25.52 -10.94
C VAL A 264 -33.87 -25.14 -12.38
N LEU A 265 -33.56 -26.13 -13.22
CA LEU A 265 -33.30 -25.96 -14.64
C LEU A 265 -34.44 -26.57 -15.47
N ASN A 266 -34.71 -25.97 -16.63
CA ASN A 266 -35.69 -26.51 -17.56
C ASN A 266 -35.13 -27.75 -18.28
N PRO A 267 -35.75 -28.94 -18.15
CA PRO A 267 -35.27 -30.16 -18.81
C PRO A 267 -35.30 -30.07 -20.33
N LEU A 268 -36.14 -29.22 -20.92
CA LEU A 268 -36.19 -29.02 -22.38
C LEU A 268 -34.89 -28.40 -22.94
N GLY A 269 -34.02 -27.87 -22.08
CA GLY A 269 -32.70 -27.35 -22.48
C GLY A 269 -31.64 -28.43 -22.71
N VAL A 270 -31.92 -29.69 -22.36
CA VAL A 270 -31.04 -30.85 -22.57
C VAL A 270 -31.89 -31.97 -23.20
N PRO A 271 -31.90 -32.09 -24.54
CA PRO A 271 -32.64 -33.14 -25.24
C PRO A 271 -32.05 -34.54 -25.00
#